data_AF-A0A3T1CZU1-F1
#
_entry.id   AF-A0A3T1CZU1-F1
#
_cell.length_a   1.000
_cell.length_b   1.000
_cell.length_c   1.000
_cell.angle_alpha   90.00
_cell.angle_beta   90.00
_cell.angle_gamma   90.00
#
_symmetry.space_group_name_H-M   'P 1'
#
loop_
_entity.id
_entity.type
_entity.pdbx_description
1 polymer ?
#
loop_
_entity_poly.entity_id
_entity_poly.type
_entity_poly.pdbx_seq_one_letter_code
_entity_poly.pdbx_strand_id
1 'polypeptide(L)'
;MEINILKLVGKRIRSLRKERDMSQELLGEKGGFHYSYIGQIERGEKNISLLNLAKISAALDVSIAQLFTYLDEEEKRTESESDLQEILTTLRNQMPDQVKMVRNVVREILGEHDKYSTDSSR
;
A
#
# COMPACT_ATOMS: atom_id res chain seq x y z
N MET A 1 17.15 3.56 -14.86
CA MET A 1 15.96 3.05 -15.58
C MET A 1 14.80 3.93 -15.17
N GLU A 2 14.08 4.55 -16.10
CA GLU A 2 12.95 5.41 -15.75
C GLU A 2 11.76 4.56 -15.29
N ILE A 3 11.29 4.75 -14.06
CA ILE A 3 10.19 3.98 -13.49
C ILE A 3 8.90 4.40 -14.20
N ASN A 4 8.30 3.48 -14.96
CA ASN A 4 7.00 3.72 -15.59
C ASN A 4 5.87 3.39 -14.61
N ILE A 5 5.52 4.38 -13.79
CA ILE A 5 4.46 4.29 -12.78
C ILE A 5 3.11 3.82 -13.36
N LEU A 6 2.77 4.25 -14.59
CA LEU A 6 1.51 3.88 -15.23
C LEU A 6 1.45 2.38 -15.50
N LYS A 7 2.55 1.76 -15.94
CA LYS A 7 2.62 0.31 -16.14
C LYS A 7 2.56 -0.46 -14.82
N LEU A 8 3.17 0.05 -13.74
CA LEU A 8 3.12 -0.60 -12.43
C LEU A 8 1.70 -0.62 -11.87
N VAL A 9 1.06 0.54 -11.82
CA VAL A 9 -0.35 0.67 -11.38
C VAL A 9 -1.29 -0.12 -12.28
N GLY A 10 -1.13 -0.01 -13.60
CA GLY A 10 -1.94 -0.75 -14.58
C GLY A 10 -1.86 -2.26 -14.39
N LYS A 11 -0.64 -2.80 -14.21
CA LYS A 11 -0.44 -4.24 -13.91
C LYS A 11 -1.10 -4.63 -12.59
N ARG A 12 -0.99 -3.81 -11.55
CA ARG A 12 -1.60 -4.10 -10.24
C ARG A 12 -3.12 -4.11 -10.30
N ILE A 13 -3.73 -3.14 -10.97
CA ILE A 13 -5.19 -3.12 -11.25
C ILE A 13 -5.60 -4.41 -11.96
N ARG A 14 -4.85 -4.84 -12.98
CA ARG A 14 -5.12 -6.09 -13.71
C ARG A 14 -5.04 -7.32 -12.82
N SER A 15 -4.04 -7.39 -11.93
CA SER A 15 -3.88 -8.49 -10.96
C SER A 15 -5.10 -8.57 -10.05
N LEU A 16 -5.44 -7.47 -9.37
CA LEU A 16 -6.55 -7.39 -8.43
C LEU A 16 -7.90 -7.73 -9.09
N ARG A 17 -8.07 -7.32 -10.35
CA ARG A 17 -9.25 -7.65 -11.15
C ARG A 17 -9.35 -9.15 -11.40
N LYS A 18 -8.25 -9.79 -11.81
CA LYS A 18 -8.20 -11.22 -12.08
C LYS A 18 -8.37 -12.07 -10.82
N GLU A 19 -7.79 -11.65 -9.69
CA GLU A 19 -7.99 -12.29 -8.38
C GLU A 19 -9.46 -12.32 -7.93
N ARG A 20 -10.32 -11.49 -8.55
CA ARG A 20 -11.76 -11.41 -8.30
C ARG A 20 -12.60 -11.93 -9.45
N ASP A 21 -11.98 -12.65 -10.39
CA ASP A 21 -12.63 -13.22 -11.57
C ASP A 21 -13.43 -12.21 -12.41
N MET A 22 -13.02 -10.93 -12.38
CA MET A 22 -13.72 -9.88 -13.12
C MET A 22 -13.16 -9.74 -14.53
N SER A 23 -14.04 -9.60 -15.53
CA SER A 23 -13.64 -9.14 -16.87
C SER A 23 -13.40 -7.63 -16.89
N GLN A 24 -12.78 -7.11 -17.96
CA GLN A 24 -12.61 -5.65 -18.11
C GLN A 24 -13.96 -4.95 -18.26
N GLU A 25 -14.93 -5.62 -18.89
CA GLU A 25 -16.32 -5.20 -19.03
C GLU A 25 -16.99 -5.10 -17.66
N LEU A 26 -16.87 -6.12 -16.81
CA LEU A 26 -17.47 -6.12 -15.48
C LEU A 26 -16.84 -5.05 -14.57
N LEU A 27 -15.51 -4.87 -14.62
CA LEU A 27 -14.85 -3.79 -13.86
C LEU A 27 -15.28 -2.41 -14.40
N GLY A 28 -15.39 -2.29 -15.72
CA GLY A 28 -15.88 -1.08 -16.36
C GLY A 28 -17.29 -0.72 -15.89
N GLU A 29 -18.21 -1.67 -15.97
CA GLU A 29 -19.60 -1.52 -15.51
C GLU A 29 -19.66 -1.08 -14.04
N LYS A 30 -18.98 -1.79 -13.14
CA LYS A 30 -18.94 -1.45 -11.71
C LYS A 30 -18.34 -0.08 -11.42
N GLY A 31 -17.33 0.33 -12.18
CA GLY A 31 -16.64 1.61 -11.99
C GLY A 31 -17.25 2.79 -12.74
N GLY A 32 -18.26 2.56 -13.58
CA GLY A 32 -18.81 3.58 -14.48
C GLY A 32 -17.84 3.98 -15.61
N PHE A 33 -17.09 3.01 -16.13
CA PHE A 33 -16.12 3.17 -17.20
C PHE A 33 -16.44 2.27 -18.39
N HIS A 34 -16.01 2.69 -19.58
CA HIS A 34 -16.00 1.81 -20.73
C HIS A 34 -14.88 0.76 -20.61
N TYR A 35 -15.14 -0.50 -21.00
CA TYR A 35 -14.16 -1.60 -20.89
C TYR A 35 -12.83 -1.28 -21.59
N SER A 36 -12.87 -0.58 -22.72
CA SER A 36 -11.64 -0.18 -23.44
C SER A 36 -10.78 0.80 -22.65
N TYR A 37 -11.39 1.67 -21.83
CA TYR A 37 -10.67 2.58 -20.94
C TYR A 37 -9.96 1.80 -19.83
N ILE A 38 -10.63 0.80 -19.25
CA ILE A 38 -9.99 -0.15 -18.32
C ILE A 38 -8.78 -0.83 -18.97
N GLY A 39 -8.93 -1.31 -20.20
CA GLY A 39 -7.83 -1.93 -20.94
C GLY A 39 -6.64 -0.97 -21.18
N GLN A 40 -6.89 0.29 -21.51
CA GLN A 40 -5.85 1.32 -21.67
C GLN A 40 -5.12 1.60 -20.36
N ILE A 41 -5.85 1.64 -19.23
CA ILE A 41 -5.25 1.82 -17.89
C ILE A 41 -4.38 0.62 -17.54
N GLU A 42 -4.86 -0.61 -17.73
CA GLU A 42 -4.11 -1.83 -17.39
C GLU A 42 -2.80 -1.98 -18.18
N ARG A 43 -2.76 -1.43 -19.41
CA ARG A 43 -1.55 -1.41 -20.24
C ARG A 43 -0.64 -0.20 -19.98
N GLY A 44 -1.06 0.74 -19.14
CA GLY A 44 -0.32 1.96 -18.84
C GLY A 44 -0.33 2.99 -19.98
N GLU A 45 -1.32 2.93 -20.87
CA GLU A 45 -1.45 3.82 -22.04
C GLU A 45 -2.16 5.14 -21.71
N LYS A 46 -2.88 5.20 -20.59
CA LYS A 46 -3.62 6.37 -20.12
C LYS A 46 -3.16 6.77 -18.72
N ASN A 47 -2.84 8.05 -18.56
CA ASN A 47 -2.70 8.64 -17.22
C ASN A 47 -4.09 8.84 -16.61
N ILE A 48 -4.37 8.12 -15.53
CA ILE A 48 -5.64 8.12 -14.83
C ILE A 48 -5.62 9.15 -13.69
N SER A 49 -6.71 9.89 -13.50
CA SER A 49 -6.84 10.80 -12.37
C SER A 49 -7.02 10.05 -11.05
N LEU A 50 -6.63 10.67 -9.93
CA LEU A 50 -6.81 10.08 -8.59
C LEU A 50 -8.28 9.76 -8.26
N LEU A 51 -9.22 10.60 -8.71
CA LEU A 51 -10.66 10.35 -8.54
C LEU A 51 -11.12 9.09 -9.27
N ASN A 52 -10.59 8.85 -10.48
CA ASN A 52 -10.92 7.63 -11.22
C ASN A 52 -10.22 6.40 -10.63
N LEU A 53 -9.00 6.56 -10.08
CA LEU A 53 -8.36 5.49 -9.30
C LEU A 53 -9.20 5.10 -8.08
N ALA A 54 -9.76 6.07 -7.36
CA ALA A 54 -10.64 5.80 -6.22
C ALA A 54 -11.90 5.01 -6.64
N LYS A 55 -12.50 5.33 -7.80
CA LYS A 55 -13.61 4.56 -8.37
C LYS A 55 -13.20 3.14 -8.74
N ILE A 56 -12.01 2.95 -9.33
CA ILE A 56 -11.49 1.62 -9.65
C ILE A 56 -11.25 0.82 -8.38
N SER A 57 -10.64 1.40 -7.33
CA SER A 57 -10.44 0.68 -6.06
C SER A 57 -11.77 0.31 -5.41
N ALA A 58 -12.78 1.18 -5.46
CA ALA A 58 -14.12 0.87 -4.96
C ALA A 58 -14.79 -0.25 -5.78
N ALA A 59 -14.70 -0.20 -7.11
CA ALA A 59 -15.25 -1.22 -8.00
C ALA A 59 -14.58 -2.60 -7.83
N LEU A 60 -13.29 -2.59 -7.48
CA LEU A 60 -12.50 -3.76 -7.11
C LEU A 60 -12.68 -4.18 -5.64
N ASP A 61 -13.40 -3.44 -4.80
CA ASP A 61 -13.51 -3.72 -3.37
C ASP A 61 -12.13 -3.87 -2.69
N VAL A 62 -11.29 -2.85 -2.88
CA VAL A 62 -9.95 -2.72 -2.27
C VAL A 62 -9.74 -1.31 -1.75
N SER A 63 -8.79 -1.17 -0.84
CA SER A 63 -8.25 0.15 -0.51
C SER A 63 -7.47 0.73 -1.70
N ILE A 64 -7.48 2.05 -1.84
CA ILE A 64 -6.71 2.72 -2.90
C ILE A 64 -5.20 2.42 -2.80
N ALA A 65 -4.68 2.24 -1.58
CA ALA A 65 -3.27 1.89 -1.34
C ALA A 65 -2.88 0.56 -2.00
N GLN A 66 -3.79 -0.42 -2.05
CA GLN A 66 -3.54 -1.71 -2.71
C GLN A 66 -3.33 -1.61 -4.23
N LEU A 67 -3.77 -0.52 -4.87
CA LEU A 67 -3.43 -0.24 -6.27
C LEU A 67 -1.94 0.11 -6.45
N PHE A 68 -1.28 0.51 -5.37
CA PHE A 68 0.12 0.91 -5.32
C PHE A 68 1.03 -0.13 -4.64
N THR A 69 0.46 -1.25 -4.15
CA THR A 69 1.24 -2.38 -3.65
C THR A 69 1.66 -3.25 -4.84
N TYR A 70 2.56 -2.73 -5.66
CA TYR A 70 3.30 -3.56 -6.62
C TYR A 70 4.32 -4.29 -5.78
N LEU A 71 3.98 -5.51 -5.38
CA LEU A 71 4.81 -6.41 -4.56
C LEU A 71 6.29 -6.16 -4.87
N ASP A 72 7.05 -5.80 -3.83
CA ASP A 72 8.37 -6.26 -3.36
C ASP A 72 9.10 -7.37 -4.16
N GLU A 73 8.87 -7.51 -5.47
CA GLU A 73 9.37 -8.59 -6.31
C GLU A 73 10.75 -8.23 -6.90
N GLU A 74 11.17 -6.96 -6.82
CA GLU A 74 12.57 -6.57 -7.10
C GLU A 74 13.37 -6.21 -5.85
N GLU A 75 12.73 -5.93 -4.73
CA GLU A 75 13.43 -5.81 -3.45
C GLU A 75 13.20 -7.09 -2.68
N LYS A 76 14.19 -8.00 -2.78
CA LYS A 76 14.42 -9.04 -1.77
C LYS A 76 14.01 -8.45 -0.43
N ARG A 77 12.92 -8.93 0.18
CA ARG A 77 12.67 -8.62 1.58
C ARG A 77 13.96 -8.98 2.29
N THR A 78 14.66 -7.97 2.77
CA THR A 78 15.81 -8.21 3.62
C THR A 78 15.30 -8.98 4.83
N GLU A 79 16.17 -9.73 5.51
CA GLU A 79 15.80 -10.37 6.78
C GLU A 79 15.10 -9.36 7.71
N SER A 80 15.62 -8.11 7.72
CA SER A 80 15.03 -6.97 8.42
C SER A 80 13.58 -6.64 8.04
N GLU A 81 13.18 -6.73 6.76
CA GLU A 81 11.78 -6.48 6.35
C GLU A 81 10.83 -7.55 6.87
N SER A 82 11.28 -8.82 6.90
CA SER A 82 10.51 -9.91 7.50
C SER A 82 10.34 -9.69 9.01
N ASP A 83 11.42 -9.35 9.69
CA ASP A 83 11.41 -9.09 11.13
C ASP A 83 10.50 -7.90 11.49
N LEU A 84 10.57 -6.80 10.73
CA LEU A 84 9.69 -5.65 10.91
C LEU A 84 8.22 -6.03 10.74
N GLN A 85 7.90 -6.84 9.74
CA GLN A 85 6.54 -7.30 9.49
C GLN A 85 6.03 -8.19 10.63
N GLU A 86 6.87 -9.08 11.17
CA GLU A 86 6.54 -9.92 12.32
C GLU A 86 6.30 -9.09 13.59
N ILE A 87 7.17 -8.12 13.86
CA ILE A 87 7.04 -7.18 14.99
C ILE A 87 5.70 -6.42 14.88
N LEU A 88 5.41 -5.82 13.72
CA LEU A 88 4.17 -5.06 13.51
C LEU A 88 2.92 -5.93 13.70
N THR A 89 2.95 -7.18 13.21
CA THR A 89 1.85 -8.13 13.35
C THR A 89 1.61 -8.49 14.81
N THR A 90 2.70 -8.73 15.56
CA THR A 90 2.65 -9.05 16.99
C THR A 90 2.07 -7.90 17.81
N LEU A 91 2.50 -6.67 17.53
CA LEU A 91 2.09 -5.48 18.29
C LEU A 91 0.67 -5.01 17.99
N ARG A 92 0.12 -5.29 16.80
CA ARG A 92 -1.21 -4.82 16.39
C ARG A 92 -2.35 -5.31 17.30
N ASN A 93 -2.17 -6.46 17.97
CA ASN A 93 -3.17 -7.07 18.85
C ASN A 93 -2.85 -6.89 20.36
N GLN A 94 -1.90 -6.02 20.72
CA GLN A 94 -1.53 -5.76 22.11
C GLN A 94 -2.23 -4.55 22.70
N MET A 95 -2.28 -4.48 24.03
CA MET A 95 -2.82 -3.32 24.74
C MET A 95 -1.94 -2.07 24.51
N PRO A 96 -2.53 -0.85 24.51
CA PRO A 96 -1.78 0.39 24.29
C PRO A 96 -0.56 0.57 25.20
N ASP A 97 -0.63 0.13 26.45
CA ASP A 97 0.48 0.27 27.39
C ASP A 97 1.63 -0.70 27.10
N GLN A 98 1.35 -1.90 26.57
CA GLN A 98 2.37 -2.83 26.10
C GLN A 98 3.07 -2.30 24.85
N VAL A 99 2.31 -1.70 23.92
CA VAL A 99 2.89 -1.05 22.73
C VAL A 99 3.81 0.11 23.14
N LYS A 100 3.41 0.93 24.12
CA LYS A 100 4.26 2.00 24.67
C LYS A 100 5.54 1.45 25.31
N MET A 101 5.44 0.35 26.05
CA MET A 101 6.59 -0.30 26.70
C MET A 101 7.59 -0.78 25.64
N VAL A 102 7.12 -1.49 24.61
CA VAL A 102 7.97 -1.94 23.50
C VAL A 102 8.63 -0.76 22.80
N ARG A 103 7.89 0.31 22.51
CA ARG A 103 8.46 1.53 21.92
C ARG A 103 9.59 2.12 22.76
N ASN A 104 9.43 2.18 24.08
CA ASN A 104 10.47 2.73 24.97
C ASN A 104 11.72 1.84 24.96
N VAL A 105 11.56 0.51 25.02
CA VAL A 105 12.68 -0.44 24.92
C VAL A 105 13.40 -0.32 23.57
N VAL A 106 12.67 -0.20 22.46
CA VAL A 106 13.27 -0.01 21.13
C VAL A 106 14.09 1.28 21.09
N ARG A 107 13.61 2.39 21.66
CA ARG A 107 14.37 3.64 21.75
C ARG A 107 15.66 3.49 22.56
N GLU A 108 15.59 2.78 23.68
CA GLU A 108 16.76 2.49 24.51
C GLU A 108 17.79 1.65 23.76
N ILE A 109 17.36 0.58 23.08
CA ILE A 109 18.24 -0.30 22.27
C ILE A 109 18.90 0.46 21.13
N LEU A 110 18.17 1.36 20.47
CA LEU A 110 18.67 2.15 19.35
C LEU A 110 19.50 3.36 19.79
N GLY A 111 19.69 3.57 21.11
CA GLY A 111 20.43 4.73 21.63
C GLY A 111 19.75 6.06 21.35
N GLU A 112 18.46 6.05 21.03
CA GLU A 112 17.64 7.25 20.85
C GLU A 112 17.22 7.78 22.23
N HIS A 113 18.20 8.29 22.98
CA HIS A 113 17.93 9.04 24.19
C HIS A 113 17.38 10.42 23.83
N ASP A 114 16.10 10.61 24.14
CA ASP A 114 15.25 11.79 23.98
C ASP A 114 15.94 13.13 23.66
N LYS A 115 15.67 13.65 22.45
CA LYS A 115 15.69 15.10 22.13
C LYS A 115 14.46 15.85 22.68
N TYR A 116 13.61 15.22 23.49
CA TYR A 116 12.38 15.84 24.02
C TYR A 116 12.48 16.24 25.51
N SER A 117 13.69 16.28 26.07
CA SER A 117 13.95 16.78 27.43
C SER A 117 13.95 18.31 27.58
N THR A 118 13.41 19.06 26.62
CA THR A 118 13.24 20.51 26.76
C THR A 118 11.94 20.97 26.10
N ASP A 119 10.81 20.83 26.80
CA ASP A 119 9.95 21.99 27.06
C ASP A 119 9.03 21.75 28.27
N SER A 120 9.60 21.89 29.45
CA SER A 120 8.86 22.31 30.64
C SER A 120 9.75 23.29 31.38
N SER A 121 9.97 24.46 30.78
CA SER A 121 10.41 25.68 31.47
C SER A 121 10.34 26.87 30.51
N ARG A 122 9.13 27.43 30.33
CA ARG A 122 8.85 28.87 30.45
C ARG A 122 7.36 29.16 30.33
#